data_AF-A0A3D4Z058-F1
#
_entry.id   AF-A0A3D4Z058-F1
#
_cell.length_a   1.000
_cell.length_b   1.000
_cell.length_c   1.000
_cell.angle_alpha   90.00
_cell.angle_beta   90.00
_cell.angle_gamma   90.00
#
_symmetry.space_group_name_H-M   'P 1'
#
loop_
_entity.id
_entity.type
_entity.pdbx_description
1 polymer ?
#
loop_
_entity_poly.entity_id
_entity_poly.type
_entity_poly.pdbx_seq_one_letter_code
_entity_poly.pdbx_strand_id
1 'polypeptide(L)' 'MQVKIVGQALLEALKTYGMFLADNGSNWYISGATDSRWDDEDLEQLKSVPADAFEVVQSGPILH' A
#
# COMPACT_ATOMS: atom_id res chain seq x y z
N MET A 1 10.90 21.77 4.26
CA MET A 1 10.10 20.67 4.84
C MET A 1 8.77 20.65 4.10
N GLN A 2 8.74 20.04 2.90
CA GLN A 2 7.48 19.86 2.17
C GLN A 2 6.84 18.59 2.71
N VAL A 3 5.64 18.71 3.26
CA VAL A 3 4.84 17.56 3.66
C VAL A 3 4.35 16.91 2.38
N LYS A 4 4.64 15.62 2.25
CA LYS A 4 4.41 14.79 1.08
C LYS A 4 3.01 14.21 1.15
N ILE A 5 2.06 14.97 0.61
CA ILE A 5 0.62 14.83 0.89
C ILE A 5 0.05 13.53 0.32
N VAL A 6 0.60 13.05 -0.82
CA VAL A 6 0.10 11.85 -1.50
C VAL A 6 0.44 10.58 -0.72
N GLY A 7 1.67 10.43 -0.24
CA GLY A 7 2.08 9.27 0.56
C GLY A 7 1.22 9.09 1.82
N GLN A 8 0.83 10.19 2.48
CA GLN A 8 -0.06 10.16 3.65
C GLN A 8 -1.48 9.74 3.27
N ALA A 9 -2.06 10.32 2.22
CA ALA A 9 -3.41 9.98 1.77
C ALA A 9 -3.53 8.49 1.36
N LEU A 10 -2.49 7.94 0.72
CA LEU A 10 -2.44 6.52 0.38
C LEU A 10 -2.30 5.62 1.62
N LEU A 11 -1.46 5.98 2.58
CA LEU A 11 -1.34 5.23 3.82
C LEU A 11 -2.64 5.24 4.63
N GLU A 12 -3.35 6.37 4.65
CA GLU A 12 -4.69 6.46 5.24
C GLU A 12 -5.70 5.57 4.51
N ALA A 13 -5.66 5.54 3.17
CA ALA A 13 -6.47 4.64 2.37
C ALA A 13 -6.15 3.16 2.64
N LEU A 14 -4.86 2.79 2.68
CA LEU A 14 -4.41 1.42 3.00
C LEU A 14 -4.84 1.00 4.40
N LYS A 15 -4.78 1.91 5.38
CA LYS A 15 -5.26 1.65 6.74
C LYS A 15 -6.78 1.46 6.82
N THR A 16 -7.53 2.13 5.95
CA THR A 16 -9.00 2.11 5.96
C THR A 16 -9.57 0.95 5.15
N TYR A 17 -9.02 0.70 3.97
CA TYR A 17 -9.55 -0.23 2.98
C TYR A 17 -8.73 -1.52 2.87
N GLY A 18 -7.53 -1.55 3.45
CA GLY A 18 -6.60 -2.65 3.30
C GLY A 18 -5.92 -2.68 1.92
N MET A 19 -5.16 -3.75 1.71
CA MET A 19 -4.54 -4.09 0.44
C MET A 19 -4.53 -5.60 0.24
N PHE A 20 -4.31 -6.02 -0.99
CA PHE A 20 -4.07 -7.43 -1.30
C PHE A 20 -2.58 -7.74 -1.26
N LEU A 21 -2.25 -8.85 -0.61
CA LEU A 21 -0.92 -9.43 -0.65
C LEU A 21 -0.86 -10.43 -1.81
N ALA A 22 0.05 -10.19 -2.76
CA ALA A 22 0.29 -11.08 -3.89
C ALA A 22 1.51 -11.99 -3.62
N ASP A 23 1.51 -13.17 -4.22
CA ASP A 23 2.60 -14.15 -4.13
C ASP A 23 3.68 -13.97 -5.22
N ASN A 24 3.55 -12.93 -6.04
CA ASN A 24 4.45 -12.61 -7.13
C ASN A 24 5.14 -11.25 -6.93
N GLY A 25 6.28 -11.07 -7.61
CA GLY A 25 7.10 -9.86 -7.50
C GLY A 25 8.26 -9.98 -6.52
N SER A 26 8.98 -8.87 -6.30
CA SER A 26 10.05 -8.79 -5.30
C SER A 26 9.47 -8.52 -3.91
N ASN A 27 10.26 -8.78 -2.86
CA ASN A 27 9.87 -8.48 -1.49
C ASN A 27 9.37 -7.04 -1.35
N TRP A 28 8.22 -6.87 -0.70
CA TRP A 28 7.61 -5.59 -0.40
C TRP A 28 7.43 -4.67 -1.61
N TYR A 29 7.18 -5.27 -2.78
CA TYR A 29 6.88 -4.54 -3.99
C TYR A 29 5.43 -4.05 -3.98
N ILE A 30 5.25 -2.73 -4.05
CA ILE A 30 3.94 -2.09 -4.11
C ILE A 30 3.63 -1.76 -5.56
N SER A 31 2.47 -2.22 -6.03
CA SER A 31 1.97 -1.91 -7.37
C SER A 31 0.51 -1.46 -7.27
N GLY A 32 0.05 -0.74 -8.30
CA GLY A 32 -1.30 -0.20 -8.36
C GLY A 32 -1.65 0.25 -9.77
N ALA A 33 -2.83 0.82 -9.93
CA ALA A 33 -3.21 1.46 -11.17
C ALA A 33 -2.39 2.73 -11.38
N THR A 34 -1.97 2.98 -12.63
CA THR A 34 -1.35 4.25 -13.00
C THR A 34 -2.41 5.35 -12.98
N ASP A 35 -2.08 6.52 -12.43
CA ASP A 35 -2.99 7.66 -12.37
C ASP A 35 -2.19 8.97 -12.34
N SER A 36 -2.55 9.92 -13.21
CA SER A 36 -1.82 11.18 -13.36
C SER A 36 -1.92 12.13 -12.16
N ARG A 37 -2.77 11.83 -11.17
CA ARG A 37 -2.89 12.61 -9.94
C ARG A 37 -1.80 12.25 -8.91
N TRP A 38 -0.95 11.28 -9.22
CA TRP A 38 0.01 10.66 -8.31
C TRP A 38 1.43 11.00 -8.79
N ASP A 39 2.32 11.32 -7.86
CA ASP A 39 3.74 11.52 -8.12
C ASP A 39 4.51 10.26 -7.70
N ASP A 40 5.23 9.64 -8.63
CA ASP A 40 5.96 8.39 -8.40
C ASP A 40 7.01 8.52 -7.28
N GLU A 41 7.66 9.69 -7.13
CA GLU A 41 8.62 9.93 -6.04
C GLU A 41 7.94 9.94 -4.67
N ASP A 42 6.66 10.31 -4.63
CA ASP A 42 5.82 10.22 -3.45
C ASP A 42 5.37 8.78 -3.13
N LEU A 43 5.12 7.97 -4.16
CA LEU A 43 4.75 6.57 -4.01
C LEU A 43 5.90 5.71 -3.49
N GLU A 44 7.14 6.01 -3.87
CA GLU A 44 8.33 5.28 -3.41
C GLU A 44 8.48 5.28 -1.87
N GLN A 45 7.93 6.27 -1.19
CA GLN A 45 8.00 6.34 0.28
C GLN A 45 7.13 5.32 0.99
N LEU A 46 6.11 4.77 0.33
CA LEU A 46 5.31 3.70 0.91
C LEU A 46 6.19 2.49 1.30
N LYS A 47 7.28 2.26 0.55
CA LYS A 47 8.24 1.18 0.82
C LYS A 47 9.04 1.38 2.12
N SER A 48 9.05 2.60 2.67
CA SER A 48 9.70 2.89 3.97
C SER A 48 8.89 2.38 5.16
N VAL A 49 7.60 2.09 4.97
CA VAL A 49 6.78 1.49 6.01
C VAL A 49 7.14 0.01 6.10
N PRO A 50 7.58 -0.47 7.27
CA PRO A 50 7.99 -1.86 7.43
C PRO A 50 6.77 -2.78 7.35
N ALA A 51 6.96 -4.00 6.86
CA ALA A 51 5.89 -4.96 6.68
C ALA A 51 5.19 -5.35 8.00
N ASP A 52 5.90 -5.28 9.13
CA ASP A 52 5.35 -5.55 10.46
C ASP A 52 4.43 -4.43 11.01
N ALA A 53 4.34 -3.30 10.31
CA ALA A 53 3.34 -2.28 10.57
C ALA A 53 1.95 -2.65 10.00
N PHE A 54 1.86 -3.74 9.23
CA PHE A 54 0.62 -4.23 8.63
C PHE A 54 0.11 -5.46 9.38
N GLU A 55 -1.22 -5.60 9.40
CA GLU A 55 -1.90 -6.78 9.94
C GLU A 55 -2.58 -7.57 8.83
N VAL A 56 -2.63 -8.90 9.00
CA VAL A 56 -3.35 -9.78 8.08
C VAL A 56 -4.84 -9.77 8.44
N VAL A 57 -5.68 -9.35 7.51
CA VAL A 57 -7.13 -9.43 7.65
C VAL A 57 -7.61 -10.81 7.22
N GLN A 58 -8.22 -11.56 8.15
CA GLN A 58 -8.88 -12.83 7.83
C GLN A 58 -10.25 -12.55 7.19
N SER A 59 -10.39 -12.84 5.90
CA SER A 59 -11.65 -12.65 5.15
C SER A 59 -12.75 -13.68 5.47
N GLY A 60 -12.54 -14.54 6.47
CA GLY A 60 -13.40 -15.68 6.77
C GLY A 60 -13.12 -16.91 5.89
N PRO A 61 -13.91 -17.99 6.06
CA PRO A 61 -13.73 -19.21 5.29
C PRO A 61 -13.98 -18.97 3.80
N ILE A 62 -13.11 -19.54 2.96
CA ILE A 62 -13.36 -19.62 1.52
C ILE A 62 -14.48 -20.66 1.32
N LEU A 63 -15.64 -20.19 0.87
CA LEU A 63 -16.75 -21.06 0.49
C LEU A 63 -16.55 -21.41 -0.99
N HIS A 64 -16.46 -22.71 -1.28
CA HIS A 64 -16.35 -23.27 -2.64
C HIS A 64 -17.64 -24.00 -3.01
#